data_AF-A0A9D9NFY9-F1
#
_entry.id   AF-A0A9D9NFY9-F1
#
_cell.length_a   1.000
_cell.length_b   1.000
_cell.length_c   1.000
_cell.angle_alpha   90.00
_cell.angle_beta   90.00
_cell.angle_gamma   90.00
#
_symmetry.space_group_name_H-M   'P 1'
#
loop_
_entity.id
_entity.type
_entity.pdbx_description
1 polymer ?
#
loop_
_entity_poly.entity_id
_entity_poly.type
_entity_poly.pdbx_seq_one_letter_code
_entity_poly.pdbx_strand_id
1 'polypeptide(L)'
;MVDFRIDNPDYFLVSPLVINNALCTYILEVKGLIKLRGYMDASASHSILWRSGTFASSLHDWFIRQWLLTGKYADLHCGKFEIGMTRFSINAILWFGSQMKAFGGIIPDNPGDDEEFLSCIYPASTGKCNCVNGDAIVSHFAFFTQRRQLDRESVLERYGKYLHMVWNNDDELKSAGRFIQETMMEIEAERERIQEMDIPYVEAVHVKRRKSFVEIRENLLMSILPAKIYNHRQESRAERKSRKLIIM
;
A
#
# COMPACT_ATOMS: atom_id res chain seq x y z
N MET A 1 17.87 -3.35 2.08
CA MET A 1 16.94 -2.65 3.01
C MET A 1 17.56 -2.39 4.37
N VAL A 2 18.15 -3.40 5.02
CA VAL A 2 18.81 -3.22 6.33
C VAL A 2 19.96 -2.23 6.24
N ASP A 3 20.87 -2.40 5.28
CA ASP A 3 22.01 -1.48 5.08
C ASP A 3 21.54 -0.05 4.84
N PHE A 4 20.59 0.15 3.92
CA PHE A 4 19.97 1.46 3.69
C PHE A 4 19.42 2.09 4.97
N ARG A 5 18.76 1.30 5.83
CA ARG A 5 18.22 1.80 7.11
C ARG A 5 19.35 2.19 8.07
N ILE A 6 20.42 1.41 8.14
CA ILE A 6 21.60 1.72 8.97
C ILE A 6 22.28 3.00 8.50
N ASP A 7 22.44 3.17 7.18
CA ASP A 7 23.11 4.31 6.56
C ASP A 7 22.29 5.60 6.59
N ASN A 8 20.98 5.52 6.83
CA ASN A 8 20.08 6.68 6.85
C ASN A 8 19.32 6.80 8.19
N PRO A 9 20.01 6.92 9.33
CA PRO A 9 19.42 6.72 10.67
C PRO A 9 18.31 7.72 11.04
N ASP A 10 18.29 8.90 10.40
CA ASP A 10 17.44 10.04 10.77
C ASP A 10 15.97 9.86 10.39
N TYR A 11 15.66 9.05 9.38
CA TYR A 11 14.27 8.76 9.02
C TYR A 11 13.55 8.01 10.15
N PHE A 12 12.25 8.25 10.31
CA PHE A 12 11.45 7.51 11.28
C PHE A 12 11.07 6.13 10.71
N LEU A 13 10.30 6.11 9.62
CA LEU A 13 10.01 4.90 8.86
C LEU A 13 10.80 4.88 7.55
N VAL A 14 11.23 3.67 7.15
CA VAL A 14 11.76 3.40 5.82
C VAL A 14 10.93 2.33 5.15
N SER A 15 10.40 2.60 3.96
CA SER A 15 9.65 1.65 3.13
C SER A 15 10.46 1.29 1.88
N PRO A 16 10.37 0.08 1.32
CA PRO A 16 10.83 -0.17 -0.04
C PRO A 16 9.87 0.47 -1.07
N LEU A 17 10.21 0.41 -2.35
CA LEU A 17 9.27 0.69 -3.41
C LEU A 17 8.23 -0.45 -3.50
N VAL A 18 7.01 -0.18 -3.04
CA VAL A 18 5.94 -1.17 -2.98
C VAL A 18 5.05 -1.09 -4.23
N ILE A 19 5.05 -2.14 -5.05
CA ILE A 19 4.05 -2.32 -6.10
C ILE A 19 2.68 -2.55 -5.46
N ASN A 20 1.65 -1.88 -5.98
CA ASN A 20 0.30 -1.80 -5.40
C ASN A 20 0.27 -1.05 -4.04
N ASN A 21 0.93 0.11 -4.01
CA ASN A 21 0.84 1.13 -2.98
C ASN A 21 0.68 2.51 -3.66
N ALA A 22 -0.23 3.35 -3.17
CA ALA A 22 -0.58 4.62 -3.84
C ALA A 22 0.60 5.59 -3.92
N LEU A 23 1.30 5.81 -2.81
CA LEU A 23 2.48 6.67 -2.76
C LEU A 23 3.60 6.14 -3.68
N CYS A 24 3.88 4.84 -3.67
CA CYS A 24 4.92 4.26 -4.52
C CYS A 24 4.55 4.32 -6.02
N THR A 25 3.27 4.16 -6.35
CA THR A 25 2.79 4.32 -7.74
C THR A 25 2.93 5.76 -8.20
N TYR A 26 2.64 6.73 -7.33
CA TYR A 26 2.87 8.14 -7.60
C TYR A 26 4.37 8.44 -7.80
N ILE A 27 5.25 7.88 -6.97
CA ILE A 27 6.71 7.99 -7.13
C ILE A 27 7.16 7.47 -8.50
N LEU A 28 6.68 6.28 -8.90
CA LEU A 28 6.97 5.71 -10.22
C LEU A 28 6.50 6.63 -11.36
N GLU A 29 5.33 7.27 -11.22
CA GLU A 29 4.80 8.17 -12.24
C GLU A 29 5.64 9.45 -12.36
N VAL A 30 5.97 10.09 -11.22
CA VAL A 30 6.80 11.31 -11.18
C VAL A 30 8.20 11.06 -11.75
N LYS A 31 8.74 9.84 -11.62
CA LYS A 31 10.01 9.44 -12.24
C LYS A 31 9.89 9.01 -13.70
N GLY A 32 8.69 8.96 -14.26
CA GLY A 32 8.46 8.53 -15.64
C GLY A 32 8.67 7.02 -15.86
N LEU A 33 8.67 6.22 -14.80
CA LEU A 33 8.84 4.76 -14.85
C LEU A 33 7.52 4.03 -15.12
N ILE A 34 6.40 4.68 -14.81
CA ILE A 34 5.06 4.26 -15.22
C ILE A 34 4.31 5.46 -15.80
N LYS A 35 3.44 5.22 -16.79
CA LYS A 35 2.57 6.25 -17.36
C LYS A 35 1.12 5.94 -17.02
N LEU A 36 0.50 6.78 -16.19
CA LEU A 36 -0.92 6.68 -15.91
C LEU A 36 -1.73 7.46 -16.96
N ARG A 37 -3.04 7.15 -17.07
CA ARG A 37 -3.93 7.80 -18.04
C ARG A 37 -4.26 9.26 -17.70
N GLY A 38 -4.02 9.64 -16.45
CA GLY A 38 -4.22 10.98 -15.94
C GLY A 38 -3.55 11.09 -14.57
N TYR A 39 -3.40 12.32 -14.10
CA TYR A 39 -2.77 12.59 -12.81
C TYR A 39 -3.51 11.87 -11.67
N MET A 40 -2.76 11.13 -10.87
CA MET A 40 -3.23 10.52 -9.62
C MET A 40 -2.32 10.98 -8.49
N ASP A 41 -2.88 11.47 -7.39
CA ASP A 41 -2.07 11.93 -6.25
C ASP A 41 -1.61 10.77 -5.35
N ALA A 42 -0.71 11.09 -4.42
CA ALA A 42 -0.13 10.13 -3.47
C ALA A 42 -1.06 9.74 -2.31
N SER A 43 -2.36 10.09 -2.34
CA SER A 43 -3.26 9.83 -1.22
C SER A 43 -3.37 8.35 -0.87
N ALA A 44 -3.17 8.01 0.40
CA ALA A 44 -3.35 6.65 0.91
C ALA A 44 -4.78 6.10 0.74
N SER A 45 -5.77 6.97 0.52
CA SER A 45 -7.17 6.60 0.27
C SER A 45 -7.60 6.88 -1.18
N HIS A 46 -6.65 7.02 -2.10
CA HIS A 46 -6.94 7.36 -3.49
C HIS A 46 -7.93 6.39 -4.14
N SER A 47 -8.98 6.95 -4.76
CA SER A 47 -10.14 6.21 -5.28
C SER A 47 -9.83 5.17 -6.37
N ILE A 48 -8.64 5.24 -6.97
CA ILE A 48 -8.14 4.28 -7.96
C ILE A 48 -6.98 3.47 -7.38
N LEU A 49 -5.82 4.11 -7.17
CA LEU A 49 -4.59 3.47 -6.68
C LEU A 49 -4.77 2.57 -5.45
N TRP A 50 -5.60 2.98 -4.48
CA TRP A 50 -5.88 2.17 -3.29
C TRP A 50 -7.15 1.32 -3.45
N ARG A 51 -8.23 1.91 -3.99
CA ARG A 51 -9.55 1.25 -3.94
C ARG A 51 -9.79 0.22 -5.05
N SER A 52 -9.26 0.44 -6.26
CA SER A 52 -9.70 -0.28 -7.46
C SER A 52 -8.95 -1.61 -7.66
N GLY A 53 -9.67 -2.74 -7.48
CA GLY A 53 -9.09 -4.06 -7.72
C GLY A 53 -8.73 -4.33 -9.19
N THR A 54 -9.42 -3.73 -10.16
CA THR A 54 -9.08 -3.87 -11.59
C THR A 54 -7.80 -3.14 -11.95
N PHE A 55 -7.58 -1.96 -11.34
CA PHE A 55 -6.31 -1.24 -11.45
C PHE A 55 -5.18 -2.05 -10.82
N ALA A 56 -5.38 -2.56 -9.60
CA ALA A 56 -4.39 -3.39 -8.93
C ALA A 56 -4.00 -4.64 -9.74
N SER A 57 -4.99 -5.33 -10.32
CA SER A 57 -4.75 -6.47 -11.22
C SER A 57 -3.90 -6.07 -12.43
N SER A 58 -4.24 -4.95 -13.06
CA SER A 58 -3.48 -4.41 -14.21
C SER A 58 -2.05 -3.99 -13.82
N LEU A 59 -1.87 -3.41 -12.63
CA LEU A 59 -0.57 -3.01 -12.11
C LEU A 59 0.31 -4.23 -11.81
N HIS A 60 -0.23 -5.29 -11.22
CA HIS A 60 0.50 -6.55 -11.05
C HIS A 60 0.84 -7.20 -12.38
N ASP A 61 -0.10 -7.20 -13.35
CA ASP A 61 0.17 -7.75 -14.67
C ASP A 61 1.31 -6.99 -15.38
N TRP A 62 1.29 -5.66 -15.31
CA TRP A 62 2.37 -4.80 -15.78
C TRP A 62 3.69 -5.15 -15.09
N PHE A 63 3.71 -5.23 -13.76
CA PHE A 63 4.94 -5.52 -13.01
C PHE A 63 5.52 -6.89 -13.39
N ILE A 64 4.68 -7.92 -13.36
CA ILE A 64 5.10 -9.30 -13.65
C ILE A 64 5.63 -9.40 -15.09
N ARG A 65 4.88 -8.91 -16.08
CA ARG A 65 5.23 -9.11 -17.49
C ARG A 65 6.42 -8.28 -17.93
N GLN A 66 6.48 -7.01 -17.52
CA GLN A 66 7.46 -6.06 -18.07
C GLN A 66 8.79 -6.12 -17.32
N TRP A 67 8.76 -6.46 -16.03
CA TRP A 67 9.92 -6.30 -15.15
C TRP A 67 10.35 -7.59 -14.47
N LEU A 68 9.40 -8.36 -13.92
CA LEU A 68 9.75 -9.57 -13.17
C LEU A 68 10.22 -10.70 -14.11
N LEU A 69 9.39 -11.08 -15.08
CA LEU A 69 9.69 -12.18 -16.01
C LEU A 69 10.84 -11.86 -16.97
N THR A 70 11.12 -10.58 -17.21
CA THR A 70 12.23 -10.12 -18.06
C THR A 70 13.54 -9.99 -17.28
N GLY A 71 13.51 -10.12 -15.94
CA GLY A 71 14.66 -9.88 -15.08
C GLY A 71 15.12 -8.41 -15.03
N LYS A 72 14.27 -7.47 -15.46
CA LYS A 72 14.60 -6.03 -15.58
C LYS A 72 14.07 -5.18 -14.42
N TYR A 73 13.59 -5.76 -13.34
CA TYR A 73 13.04 -5.00 -12.22
C TYR A 73 14.03 -3.99 -11.60
N ALA A 74 15.34 -4.20 -11.74
CA ALA A 74 16.34 -3.22 -11.32
C ALA A 74 16.25 -1.89 -12.09
N ASP A 75 15.68 -1.87 -13.30
CA ASP A 75 15.46 -0.64 -14.06
C ASP A 75 14.33 0.23 -13.47
N LEU A 76 13.53 -0.31 -12.54
CA LEU A 76 12.55 0.46 -11.76
C LEU A 76 13.18 1.16 -10.55
N HIS A 77 14.45 0.90 -10.26
CA HIS A 77 15.16 1.55 -9.18
C HIS A 77 15.19 3.06 -9.41
N CYS A 78 14.78 3.81 -8.40
CA CYS A 78 14.62 5.26 -8.49
C CYS A 78 15.29 6.02 -7.35
N GLY A 79 16.12 5.34 -6.56
CA GLY A 79 16.88 5.91 -5.47
C GLY A 79 16.01 6.31 -4.28
N LYS A 80 16.53 7.25 -3.50
CA LYS A 80 15.93 7.68 -2.23
C LYS A 80 14.83 8.73 -2.43
N PHE A 81 13.72 8.59 -1.71
CA PHE A 81 12.64 9.57 -1.64
C PHE A 81 12.24 9.90 -0.22
N GLU A 82 12.38 11.15 0.16
CA GLU A 82 11.94 11.64 1.46
C GLU A 82 10.45 11.98 1.43
N ILE A 83 9.75 11.64 2.51
CA ILE A 83 8.30 11.79 2.64
C ILE A 83 8.04 12.53 3.94
N GLY A 84 7.54 13.76 3.81
CA GLY A 84 7.11 14.58 4.94
C GLY A 84 5.59 14.72 4.97
N MET A 85 5.01 14.61 6.16
CA MET A 85 3.62 14.99 6.44
C MET A 85 2.58 14.41 5.46
N THR A 86 2.80 13.17 5.01
CA THR A 86 1.94 12.49 4.02
C THR A 86 1.58 11.11 4.55
N ARG A 87 0.28 10.85 4.66
CA ARG A 87 -0.24 9.54 5.07
C ARG A 87 0.07 8.55 3.98
N PHE A 88 0.68 7.41 4.32
CA PHE A 88 0.86 6.31 3.37
C PHE A 88 0.52 4.97 4.00
N SER A 89 0.13 4.02 3.15
CA SER A 89 -0.19 2.68 3.64
C SER A 89 1.04 1.92 4.06
N ILE A 90 1.02 1.39 5.29
CA ILE A 90 2.15 0.69 5.90
C ILE A 90 2.15 -0.77 5.43
N ASN A 91 2.44 -1.00 4.15
CA ASN A 91 2.44 -2.35 3.58
C ASN A 91 3.74 -3.11 3.88
N ALA A 92 4.88 -2.42 3.83
CA ALA A 92 6.20 -2.95 4.15
C ALA A 92 7.07 -1.79 4.64
N ILE A 93 7.58 -1.88 5.87
CA ILE A 93 8.39 -0.82 6.48
C ILE A 93 9.47 -1.40 7.39
N LEU A 94 10.47 -0.59 7.69
CA LEU A 94 11.51 -0.80 8.69
C LEU A 94 11.54 0.41 9.63
N TRP A 95 11.86 0.14 10.88
CA TRP A 95 12.07 1.16 11.91
C TRP A 95 13.15 0.67 12.88
N PHE A 96 13.73 1.59 13.66
CA PHE A 96 14.56 1.17 14.79
C PHE A 96 13.69 0.95 16.03
N GLY A 97 13.95 -0.16 16.74
CA GLY A 97 13.26 -0.43 18.01
C GLY A 97 13.42 0.69 19.04
N SER A 98 14.57 1.37 19.05
CA SER A 98 14.80 2.55 19.90
C SER A 98 13.87 3.72 19.57
N GLN A 99 13.48 3.91 18.30
CA GLN A 99 12.57 4.97 17.88
C GLN A 99 11.12 4.65 18.27
N MET A 100 10.71 3.38 18.21
CA MET A 100 9.39 2.95 18.71
C MET A 100 9.32 3.03 20.24
N LYS A 101 10.40 2.64 20.93
CA LYS A 101 10.50 2.70 22.39
C LYS A 101 10.34 4.11 22.95
N ALA A 102 10.71 5.15 22.19
CA ALA A 102 10.62 6.55 22.62
C ALA A 102 9.18 7.02 22.96
N PHE A 103 8.15 6.36 22.40
CA PHE A 103 6.75 6.58 22.77
C PHE A 103 6.10 5.32 23.38
N GLY A 104 6.92 4.40 23.88
CA GLY A 104 6.47 3.13 24.48
C GLY A 104 5.92 2.10 23.50
N GLY A 105 6.00 2.36 22.19
CA GLY A 105 5.39 1.50 21.16
C GLY A 105 3.86 1.51 21.16
N ILE A 106 3.24 2.48 21.85
CA ILE A 106 1.79 2.60 21.99
C ILE A 106 1.28 3.70 21.06
N ILE A 107 0.43 3.33 20.12
CA ILE A 107 -0.23 4.28 19.22
C ILE A 107 -1.43 4.88 19.96
N PRO A 108 -1.56 6.22 20.04
CA PRO A 108 -2.68 6.84 20.75
C PRO A 108 -4.03 6.51 20.11
N ASP A 109 -5.04 6.21 20.94
CA ASP A 109 -6.41 5.89 20.52
C ASP A 109 -7.10 7.03 19.74
N ASN A 110 -6.58 8.26 19.84
CA ASN A 110 -7.05 9.40 19.07
C ASN A 110 -5.86 10.04 18.33
N PRO A 111 -5.79 9.97 16.99
CA PRO A 111 -6.85 9.49 16.09
C PRO A 111 -7.02 7.97 15.96
N GLY A 112 -6.17 7.14 16.60
CA GLY A 112 -6.30 5.68 16.58
C GLY A 112 -5.97 5.00 15.23
N ASP A 113 -5.51 5.79 14.26
CA ASP A 113 -5.05 5.33 12.95
C ASP A 113 -3.51 5.21 12.99
N ASP A 114 -3.03 3.97 12.97
CA ASP A 114 -1.60 3.65 13.01
C ASP A 114 -0.85 4.20 11.79
N GLU A 115 -1.46 4.13 10.61
CA GLU A 115 -0.89 4.70 9.39
C GLU A 115 -0.74 6.21 9.53
N GLU A 116 -1.78 6.95 9.94
CA GLU A 116 -1.68 8.40 10.14
C GLU A 116 -0.69 8.77 11.27
N PHE A 117 -0.73 8.05 12.39
CA PHE A 117 0.15 8.34 13.52
C PHE A 117 1.63 8.13 13.15
N LEU A 118 1.96 6.99 12.55
CA LEU A 118 3.34 6.62 12.26
C LEU A 118 3.88 7.29 10.99
N SER A 119 3.04 7.61 10.00
CA SER A 119 3.50 8.25 8.76
C SER A 119 3.41 9.79 8.75
N CYS A 120 2.53 10.39 9.57
CA CYS A 120 2.36 11.84 9.64
C CYS A 120 2.69 12.40 11.01
N ILE A 121 1.92 12.02 12.04
CA ILE A 121 1.84 12.77 13.30
C ILE A 121 3.16 12.69 14.06
N TYR A 122 3.62 11.47 14.36
CA TYR A 122 4.82 11.23 15.14
C TYR A 122 6.11 11.74 14.46
N PRO A 123 6.38 11.43 13.17
CA PRO A 123 7.55 12.00 12.50
C PRO A 123 7.49 13.52 12.47
N ALA A 124 6.34 14.14 12.15
CA ALA A 124 6.22 15.59 12.14
C ALA A 124 6.43 16.23 13.52
N SER A 125 5.89 15.63 14.59
CA SER A 125 6.04 16.16 15.96
C SER A 125 7.47 16.04 16.50
N THR A 126 8.29 15.16 15.91
CA THR A 126 9.68 14.93 16.31
C THR A 126 10.69 15.52 15.33
N GLY A 127 10.24 16.30 14.34
CA GLY A 127 11.11 16.92 13.34
C GLY A 127 11.76 15.93 12.38
N LYS A 128 11.15 14.74 12.20
CA LYS A 128 11.62 13.68 11.33
C LYS A 128 10.75 13.58 10.08
N CYS A 129 11.29 12.89 9.07
CA CYS A 129 10.55 12.47 7.89
C CYS A 129 10.63 10.94 7.74
N ASN A 130 9.79 10.41 6.85
CA ASN A 130 9.87 9.03 6.40
C ASN A 130 10.64 8.96 5.08
N CYS A 131 10.96 7.75 4.64
CA CYS A 131 11.70 7.55 3.41
C CYS A 131 11.23 6.31 2.65
N VAL A 132 11.23 6.39 1.32
CA VAL A 132 11.20 5.23 0.43
C VAL A 132 12.60 4.97 -0.10
N ASN A 133 13.09 3.75 0.08
CA ASN A 133 14.22 3.22 -0.65
C ASN A 133 13.72 2.64 -1.99
N GLY A 134 13.86 3.42 -3.05
CA GLY A 134 13.45 3.07 -4.41
C GLY A 134 14.22 1.91 -5.03
N ASP A 135 15.35 1.50 -4.43
CA ASP A 135 16.25 0.48 -4.97
C ASP A 135 16.00 -0.91 -4.35
N ALA A 136 14.90 -1.05 -3.62
CA ALA A 136 14.39 -2.32 -3.14
C ALA A 136 12.90 -2.38 -3.45
N ILE A 137 12.46 -3.48 -4.07
CA ILE A 137 11.09 -3.61 -4.56
C ILE A 137 10.36 -4.71 -3.80
N VAL A 138 9.13 -4.42 -3.38
CA VAL A 138 8.21 -5.38 -2.78
C VAL A 138 6.89 -5.35 -3.54
N SER A 139 6.24 -6.50 -3.73
CA SER A 139 4.88 -6.54 -4.29
C SER A 139 3.87 -6.80 -3.18
N HIS A 140 2.99 -5.85 -2.92
CA HIS A 140 1.88 -6.01 -1.99
C HIS A 140 0.66 -6.58 -2.73
N PHE A 141 0.09 -7.70 -2.26
CA PHE A 141 -1.00 -8.35 -2.98
C PHE A 141 -2.26 -7.48 -3.09
N ALA A 142 -2.88 -7.11 -1.97
CA ALA A 142 -4.21 -6.50 -2.04
C ALA A 142 -4.59 -5.70 -0.79
N PHE A 143 -5.16 -4.51 -0.99
CA PHE A 143 -5.97 -3.86 0.04
C PHE A 143 -7.34 -4.54 0.16
N PHE A 144 -8.01 -4.37 1.31
CA PHE A 144 -9.31 -5.03 1.56
C PHE A 144 -10.35 -4.70 0.49
N THR A 145 -10.34 -3.49 -0.06
CA THR A 145 -11.25 -3.06 -1.15
C THR A 145 -10.96 -3.73 -2.49
N GLN A 146 -9.73 -4.20 -2.69
CA GLN A 146 -9.26 -4.84 -3.91
C GLN A 146 -9.45 -6.36 -3.88
N ARG A 147 -9.50 -6.97 -2.68
CA ARG A 147 -9.52 -8.43 -2.46
C ARG A 147 -10.53 -9.16 -3.31
N ARG A 148 -11.79 -8.70 -3.35
CA ARG A 148 -12.85 -9.36 -4.12
C ARG A 148 -12.50 -9.56 -5.60
N GLN A 149 -11.80 -8.59 -6.20
CA GLN A 149 -11.34 -8.74 -7.59
C GLN A 149 -10.12 -9.63 -7.63
N LEU A 150 -9.09 -9.31 -6.84
CA LEU A 150 -7.78 -9.97 -6.92
C LEU A 150 -7.80 -11.44 -6.52
N ASP A 151 -8.67 -11.86 -5.60
CA ASP A 151 -8.84 -13.27 -5.23
C ASP A 151 -9.43 -14.11 -6.40
N ARG A 152 -10.01 -13.46 -7.42
CA ARG A 152 -10.49 -14.12 -8.65
C ARG A 152 -9.45 -14.09 -9.77
N GLU A 153 -8.37 -13.36 -9.56
CA GLU A 153 -7.26 -13.24 -10.50
C GLU A 153 -6.16 -14.22 -10.07
N SER A 154 -5.39 -14.73 -11.03
CA SER A 154 -4.29 -15.67 -10.74
C SER A 154 -2.99 -14.97 -10.31
N VAL A 155 -3.08 -13.85 -9.59
CA VAL A 155 -1.90 -13.00 -9.31
C VAL A 155 -0.91 -13.72 -8.39
N LEU A 156 -1.38 -14.32 -7.30
CA LEU A 156 -0.51 -15.03 -6.35
C LEU A 156 0.12 -16.27 -6.98
N GLU A 157 -0.64 -17.02 -7.78
CA GLU A 157 -0.16 -18.20 -8.51
C GLU A 157 0.94 -17.83 -9.51
N ARG A 158 0.83 -16.66 -10.16
CA ARG A 158 1.85 -16.16 -11.08
C ARG A 158 3.15 -15.80 -10.35
N TYR A 159 3.07 -15.13 -9.20
CA TYR A 159 4.26 -14.89 -8.36
C TYR A 159 4.85 -16.21 -7.86
N GLY A 160 4.01 -17.14 -7.38
CA GLY A 160 4.44 -18.46 -6.90
C GLY A 160 5.17 -19.27 -7.97
N LYS A 161 4.66 -19.30 -9.20
CA LYS A 161 5.32 -19.95 -10.34
C LYS A 161 6.69 -19.33 -10.65
N TYR A 162 6.78 -18.00 -10.63
CA TYR A 162 8.05 -17.31 -10.84
C TYR A 162 9.05 -17.64 -9.72
N LEU A 163 8.64 -17.54 -8.45
CA LEU A 163 9.50 -17.87 -7.31
C LEU A 163 9.98 -19.31 -7.36
N HIS A 164 9.10 -20.27 -7.67
CA HIS A 164 9.47 -21.67 -7.82
C HIS A 164 10.55 -21.86 -8.91
N MET A 165 10.39 -21.21 -10.07
CA MET A 165 11.36 -21.25 -11.14
C MET A 165 12.73 -20.68 -10.70
N VAL A 166 12.74 -19.52 -10.05
CA VAL A 166 13.98 -18.86 -9.62
C VAL A 166 14.67 -19.67 -8.52
N TRP A 167 13.93 -20.09 -7.49
CA TRP A 167 14.48 -20.83 -6.35
C TRP A 167 14.97 -22.22 -6.71
N ASN A 168 14.45 -22.84 -7.76
CA ASN A 168 14.96 -24.14 -8.22
C ASN A 168 16.40 -24.05 -8.80
N ASN A 169 16.83 -22.84 -9.18
CA ASN A 169 18.17 -22.54 -9.67
C ASN A 169 19.09 -21.91 -8.60
N ASP A 170 18.61 -21.81 -7.35
CA ASP A 170 19.34 -21.26 -6.22
C ASP A 170 19.53 -22.36 -5.17
N ASP A 171 20.76 -22.79 -4.92
CA ASP A 171 21.03 -23.95 -4.06
C ASP A 171 20.58 -23.74 -2.61
N GLU A 172 20.60 -22.51 -2.10
CA GLU A 172 20.13 -22.19 -0.74
C GLU A 172 18.60 -22.24 -0.68
N LEU A 173 17.94 -21.60 -1.63
CA LEU A 173 16.47 -21.45 -1.64
C LEU A 173 15.73 -22.68 -2.15
N LYS A 174 16.39 -23.57 -2.90
CA LYS A 174 15.78 -24.78 -3.46
C LYS A 174 15.21 -25.71 -2.40
N SER A 175 15.88 -25.81 -1.25
CA SER A 175 15.42 -26.63 -0.12
C SER A 175 14.10 -26.09 0.46
N ALA A 176 14.03 -24.77 0.70
CA ALA A 176 12.82 -24.09 1.16
C ALA A 176 11.69 -24.20 0.12
N GLY A 177 12.02 -24.03 -1.16
CA GLY A 177 11.08 -24.20 -2.26
C GLY A 177 10.48 -25.60 -2.30
N ARG A 178 11.29 -26.65 -2.13
CA ARG A 178 10.81 -28.04 -2.07
C ARG A 178 9.88 -28.26 -0.88
N PHE A 179 10.31 -27.83 0.32
CA PHE A 179 9.51 -27.94 1.54
C PHE A 179 8.13 -27.31 1.36
N ILE A 180 8.06 -26.10 0.80
CA ILE A 180 6.78 -25.43 0.54
C ILE A 180 5.91 -26.24 -0.42
N GLN A 181 6.46 -26.79 -1.51
CA GLN A 181 5.67 -27.60 -2.45
C GLN A 181 5.14 -28.89 -1.80
N GLU A 182 5.97 -29.59 -1.01
CA GLU A 182 5.58 -30.78 -0.27
C GLU A 182 4.45 -30.46 0.72
N THR A 183 4.59 -29.39 1.51
CA THR A 183 3.54 -28.93 2.42
C THR A 183 2.24 -28.59 1.69
N MET A 184 2.31 -27.91 0.53
CA MET A 184 1.11 -27.59 -0.25
C MET A 184 0.43 -28.85 -0.80
N MET A 185 1.20 -29.87 -1.20
CA MET A 185 0.66 -31.16 -1.63
C MET A 185 -0.02 -31.92 -0.48
N GLU A 186 0.58 -31.91 0.71
CA GLU A 186 0.00 -32.52 1.91
C GLU A 186 -1.32 -31.84 2.30
N ILE A 187 -1.35 -30.50 2.32
CA ILE A 187 -2.58 -29.73 2.59
C ILE A 187 -3.68 -30.07 1.58
N GLU A 188 -3.33 -30.22 0.30
CA GLU A 188 -4.31 -30.58 -0.74
C GLU A 188 -4.83 -32.01 -0.55
N ALA A 189 -3.94 -32.96 -0.24
CA ALA A 189 -4.31 -34.36 -0.01
C ALA A 189 -5.21 -34.52 1.23
N GLU A 190 -5.06 -33.64 2.22
CA GLU A 190 -5.87 -33.63 3.44
C GLU A 190 -7.01 -32.59 3.42
N ARG A 191 -7.33 -32.00 2.27
CA ARG A 191 -8.27 -30.86 2.15
C ARG A 191 -9.60 -31.11 2.88
N GLU A 192 -10.23 -32.25 2.64
CA GLU A 192 -11.54 -32.60 3.24
C GLU A 192 -11.43 -32.65 4.76
N ARG A 193 -10.42 -33.38 5.28
CA ARG A 193 -10.14 -33.47 6.71
C ARG A 193 -9.93 -32.09 7.34
N ILE A 194 -9.13 -31.22 6.70
CA ILE A 194 -8.83 -29.87 7.19
C ILE A 194 -10.08 -28.99 7.20
N GLN A 195 -10.94 -29.09 6.19
CA GLN A 195 -12.19 -28.32 6.12
C GLN A 195 -13.20 -28.71 7.19
N GLU A 196 -13.13 -29.94 7.69
CA GLU A 196 -13.99 -30.44 8.78
C GLU A 196 -13.44 -30.15 10.18
N MET A 197 -12.18 -29.70 10.30
CA MET A 197 -11.57 -29.39 11.60
C MET A 197 -12.26 -28.19 12.27
N ASP A 198 -12.48 -28.30 13.57
CA ASP A 198 -12.91 -27.16 14.39
C ASP A 198 -11.87 -26.03 14.28
N ILE A 199 -12.32 -24.89 13.74
CA ILE A 199 -11.49 -23.69 13.66
C ILE A 199 -11.41 -23.01 15.04
N PRO A 200 -10.22 -22.55 15.47
CA PRO A 200 -10.03 -21.92 16.78
C PRO A 200 -10.57 -20.48 16.85
N TYR A 201 -11.39 -20.08 15.90
CA TYR A 201 -11.99 -18.76 15.80
C TYR A 201 -13.44 -18.88 15.34
N VAL A 202 -14.29 -17.98 15.82
CA VAL A 202 -15.68 -17.85 15.37
C VAL A 202 -15.73 -16.87 14.20
N GLU A 203 -16.67 -17.09 13.28
CA GLU A 203 -16.92 -16.13 12.21
C GLU A 203 -17.32 -14.78 12.82
N ALA A 204 -16.61 -13.72 12.46
CA ALA A 204 -16.91 -12.40 12.96
C ALA A 204 -18.32 -11.99 12.49
N VAL A 205 -19.26 -11.82 13.41
CA VAL A 205 -20.60 -11.32 13.09
C VAL A 205 -20.44 -9.90 12.54
N HIS A 206 -20.60 -9.75 11.22
CA HIS A 206 -20.55 -8.46 10.56
C HIS A 206 -21.82 -7.67 10.91
N VAL A 207 -21.80 -6.98 12.04
CA VAL A 207 -22.82 -5.98 12.35
C VAL A 207 -22.73 -4.93 11.26
N LYS A 208 -23.74 -4.88 10.37
CA LYS A 208 -23.87 -3.79 9.38
C LYS A 208 -23.82 -2.47 10.15
N ARG A 209 -22.68 -1.78 10.10
CA ARG A 209 -22.61 -0.39 10.58
C ARG A 209 -23.69 0.38 9.84
N ARG A 210 -24.65 0.95 10.59
CA ARG A 210 -25.59 1.93 10.02
C ARG A 210 -24.73 3.03 9.41
N LYS A 211 -24.91 3.30 8.11
CA LYS A 211 -24.23 4.40 7.42
C LYS A 211 -24.36 5.65 8.28
N SER A 212 -23.23 6.32 8.54
CA SER A 212 -23.28 7.54 9.34
C SER A 212 -24.13 8.59 8.59
N PHE A 213 -24.76 9.51 9.32
CA PHE A 213 -25.50 10.63 8.70
C PHE A 213 -24.61 11.45 7.74
N VAL A 214 -23.29 11.44 7.95
CA VAL A 214 -22.29 12.08 7.08
C VAL A 214 -22.18 11.36 5.74
N GLU A 215 -22.05 10.04 5.72
CA GLU A 215 -21.97 9.24 4.49
C GLU A 215 -23.28 9.31 3.66
N ILE A 216 -24.43 9.36 4.33
CA ILE A 216 -25.71 9.54 3.65
C ILE A 216 -25.77 10.92 3.01
N ARG A 217 -25.34 11.96 3.73
CA ARG A 217 -25.40 13.35 3.26
C ARG A 217 -24.41 13.62 2.13
N GLU A 218 -23.22 13.04 2.15
CA GLU A 218 -22.25 13.17 1.05
C GLU A 218 -22.73 12.47 -0.22
N ASN A 219 -23.29 11.26 -0.10
CA ASN A 219 -23.87 10.56 -1.25
C ASN A 219 -25.11 11.28 -1.82
N LEU A 220 -25.92 11.93 -0.96
CA LEU A 220 -27.08 12.72 -1.40
C LEU A 220 -26.66 14.05 -2.05
N LEU A 221 -25.63 14.71 -1.53
CA LEU A 221 -25.08 15.95 -2.11
C LEU A 221 -24.47 15.69 -3.48
N MET A 222 -23.81 14.54 -3.67
CA MET A 222 -23.22 14.15 -4.95
C MET A 222 -24.26 13.71 -5.99
N SER A 223 -25.44 13.26 -5.57
CA SER A 223 -26.52 12.84 -6.48
C SER A 223 -27.49 13.96 -6.87
N ILE A 224 -27.55 15.05 -6.09
CA ILE A 224 -28.50 16.16 -6.30
C ILE A 224 -27.83 17.37 -6.97
N LEU A 225 -26.50 17.51 -6.92
CA LEU A 225 -25.80 18.63 -7.55
C LEU A 225 -25.48 18.33 -9.03
N PRO A 226 -25.96 19.14 -10.00
CA PRO A 226 -25.45 19.11 -11.36
C PRO A 226 -23.93 19.30 -11.36
N ALA A 227 -23.21 18.48 -12.13
CA ALA A 227 -21.74 18.43 -12.19
C ALA A 227 -21.05 19.81 -12.36
N LYS A 228 -21.76 20.82 -12.89
CA LYS A 228 -21.26 22.19 -13.04
C LYS A 228 -21.10 22.97 -11.73
N ILE A 229 -21.82 22.64 -10.65
CA ILE A 229 -21.77 23.40 -9.39
C ILE A 229 -20.60 22.96 -8.49
N TYR A 230 -20.14 21.72 -8.60
CA TYR A 230 -19.01 21.22 -7.80
C TYR A 230 -17.69 21.90 -8.18
N ASN A 231 -17.44 22.11 -9.48
CA ASN A 231 -16.24 22.79 -9.97
C ASN A 231 -16.18 24.26 -9.53
N HIS A 232 -17.32 24.97 -9.52
CA HIS A 232 -17.34 26.39 -9.14
C HIS A 232 -17.10 26.61 -7.63
N ARG A 233 -17.38 25.61 -6.78
CA ARG A 233 -17.06 25.65 -5.34
C ARG A 233 -15.58 25.42 -5.02
N GLN A 234 -14.84 24.69 -5.87
CA GLN A 234 -13.40 24.52 -5.72
C GLN A 234 -12.65 25.79 -6.16
N GLU A 235 -13.06 26.41 -7.28
CA GLU A 235 -12.50 27.68 -7.76
C GLU A 235 -12.76 28.84 -6.79
N SER A 236 -13.99 28.98 -6.27
CA SER A 236 -14.32 30.04 -5.32
C SER A 236 -13.67 29.86 -3.92
N ARG A 237 -13.26 28.64 -3.55
CA ARG A 237 -12.45 28.39 -2.34
C ARG A 237 -10.97 28.74 -2.54
N ALA A 238 -10.43 28.54 -3.75
CA ALA A 238 -9.08 28.98 -4.10
C ALA A 238 -8.98 30.52 -4.17
N GLU A 239 -9.99 31.21 -4.70
CA GLU A 239 -10.05 32.69 -4.72
C GLU A 239 -10.28 33.31 -3.33
N ARG A 240 -11.03 32.65 -2.43
CA ARG A 240 -11.21 33.14 -1.05
C ARG A 240 -9.98 32.96 -0.17
N LYS A 241 -9.11 31.98 -0.46
CA LYS A 241 -7.83 31.81 0.25
C LYS A 241 -6.77 32.80 -0.21
N SER A 242 -6.77 33.18 -1.49
CA SER A 242 -5.84 34.18 -2.03
C SER A 242 -6.19 35.63 -1.63
N ARG A 243 -7.47 35.94 -1.36
CA ARG A 243 -7.87 37.26 -0.83
C ARG A 243 -7.69 37.45 0.68
N LYS A 244 -7.34 36.40 1.43
CA LYS A 244 -7.03 36.49 2.87
C LYS A 244 -5.54 36.61 3.20
N LEU A 245 -4.67 36.60 2.18
CA LEU A 245 -3.21 36.75 2.34
C LEU A 245 -2.71 38.17 2.03
N ILE A 246 -3.61 39.13 1.81
CA ILE A 246 -3.29 40.55 1.67
C ILE A 246 -4.17 41.29 2.67
N ILE A 247 -3.73 41.33 3.92
CA ILE A 247 -3.91 42.39 4.94
C ILE A 247 -3.17 41.87 6.18
N MET A 248 -2.16 42.64 6.58
CA MET A 248 -1.09 42.42 7.57
C MET A 248 0.12 41.63 7.06
#